data_AF-A0A9P6SX56-F1
#
_entry.id   AF-A0A9P6SX56-F1
#
_cell.length_a   1.000
_cell.length_b   1.000
_cell.length_c   1.000
_cell.angle_alpha   90.00
_cell.angle_beta   90.00
_cell.angle_gamma   90.00
#
_symmetry.space_group_name_H-M   'P 1'
#
loop_
_entity.id
_entity.type
_entity.pdbx_description
1 polymer ?
#
loop_
_entity_poly.entity_id
_entity_poly.type
_entity_poly.pdbx_seq_one_letter_code
_entity_poly.pdbx_strand_id
1 'polypeptide(L)'
;MTQIKLFCIIDGASSAFEVELDTKDSIAALKKAIKKEKEPEFDDIASDKLILFQIAVPDEGTHVYLEDIDSPTPLTKGTTEISEVFGDAPAKNTIHVIVQDPSAAPSTLSATTMTGPSAASVDWKDPSKILRWLEQYRRPAGVSQSALVSSFGADFPLCSREDTFDILWNGTPLRNGVLRRLECRGHSDRNQHPIPLLASGPGTGKSRFLQEFPNMLQKKAESDENEDVRKTFHDVIAINVTFGNGTPACDSDMKLGGDACVAVRLLYEHFISTSFKDPNVAPKILLPNIRNIHGVGDLNLTVALDVVCQDIARSSKAHPPSAIVIGIDEINQLHKVCPETLRQAVHAVGSLGCSSGRNGPFYVPILAGTIQGPVESIVRESTCTTLLPPLPLLSEEDIIEIGRSIQIRTRDDRVLHFTQAFLRDDNLFRRCISDIGGMARAIESFYSLFLALLTSNTNLPDDEKELTKYLQNVDVVLVMRDLEASLRSTYPFREYVDLVAPALARAILDIPVDPDMSVQETSGSITYKELKTTGIINLEQGEEPHLY
;
A
#
# COMPACT_ATOMS: atom_id res chain seq x y z
N MET A 1 47.06 11.44 1.67
CA MET A 1 46.04 10.39 1.54
C MET A 1 45.38 10.32 2.89
N THR A 2 44.14 10.80 2.96
CA THR A 2 43.37 10.83 4.20
C THR A 2 42.63 9.51 4.23
N GLN A 3 42.97 8.62 5.16
CA GLN A 3 42.32 7.33 5.26
C GLN A 3 41.03 7.44 6.06
N ILE A 4 40.02 6.70 5.64
CA ILE A 4 38.72 6.58 6.29
C ILE A 4 38.44 5.11 6.60
N LYS A 5 37.90 4.86 7.80
CA LYS A 5 37.43 3.54 8.25
C LYS A 5 35.91 3.52 8.17
N LEU A 6 35.36 2.58 7.40
CA LEU A 6 33.93 2.35 7.31
C LEU A 6 33.59 0.99 7.89
N PHE A 7 32.59 0.94 8.77
CA PHE A 7 32.03 -0.31 9.25
C PHE A 7 30.89 -0.74 8.33
N CYS A 8 31.05 -1.91 7.75
CA CYS A 8 30.11 -2.53 6.82
C CYS A 8 29.44 -3.73 7.51
N ILE A 9 28.19 -4.02 7.17
CA ILE A 9 27.50 -5.25 7.60
C ILE A 9 26.79 -5.89 6.41
N ILE A 10 26.62 -7.21 6.44
CA ILE A 10 25.81 -7.91 5.44
C ILE A 10 24.36 -7.90 5.92
N ASP A 11 23.41 -7.71 5.01
CA ASP A 11 21.98 -7.72 5.32
C ASP A 11 21.57 -9.01 6.06
N GLY A 12 21.04 -8.85 7.27
CA GLY A 12 20.68 -9.94 8.19
C GLY A 12 21.82 -10.53 9.03
N ALA A 13 23.04 -10.03 8.91
CA ALA A 13 24.15 -10.42 9.77
C ALA A 13 24.14 -9.67 11.11
N SER A 14 24.80 -10.23 12.12
CA SER A 14 24.94 -9.66 13.47
C SER A 14 26.33 -9.13 13.80
N SER A 15 27.24 -9.13 12.82
CA SER A 15 28.62 -8.66 13.01
C SER A 15 29.06 -7.77 11.86
N ALA A 16 29.44 -6.54 12.19
CA ALA A 16 30.06 -5.62 11.25
C ALA A 16 31.54 -5.98 11.02
N PHE A 17 32.07 -5.53 9.88
CA PHE A 17 33.47 -5.68 9.49
C PHE A 17 34.01 -4.35 8.98
N GLU A 18 35.32 -4.15 9.12
CA GLU A 18 35.97 -2.89 8.80
C GLU A 18 36.50 -2.89 7.37
N VAL A 19 36.35 -1.77 6.66
CA VAL A 19 36.98 -1.51 5.37
C VAL A 19 37.74 -0.19 5.44
N GLU A 20 39.03 -0.22 5.11
CA GLU A 20 39.90 0.96 5.03
C GLU A 20 40.09 1.43 3.57
N LEU A 21 39.86 2.72 3.32
CA LEU A 21 39.95 3.36 1.99
C LEU A 21 40.56 4.78 2.09
N ASP A 22 40.95 5.38 0.96
CA ASP A 22 41.23 6.83 0.89
C ASP A 22 39.90 7.61 0.72
N THR A 23 39.79 8.80 1.31
CA THR A 23 38.58 9.62 1.20
C THR A 23 38.26 10.05 -0.24
N LYS A 24 39.25 10.03 -1.15
CA LYS A 24 39.10 10.28 -2.59
C LYS A 24 38.83 9.03 -3.42
N ASP A 25 38.83 7.85 -2.80
CA ASP A 25 38.41 6.64 -3.48
C ASP A 25 36.92 6.73 -3.83
N SER A 26 36.51 5.99 -4.86
CA SER A 26 35.12 6.00 -5.31
C SER A 26 34.30 4.88 -4.68
N ILE A 27 32.97 4.97 -4.77
CA ILE A 27 32.07 3.87 -4.40
C ILE A 27 32.40 2.57 -5.14
N ALA A 28 32.91 2.64 -6.38
CA ALA A 28 33.37 1.44 -7.08
C ALA A 28 34.62 0.80 -6.43
N ALA A 29 35.50 1.59 -5.83
CA ALA A 29 36.62 1.09 -5.05
C ALA A 29 36.15 0.46 -3.72
N LEU A 30 35.15 1.05 -3.07
CA LEU A 30 34.50 0.47 -1.88
C LEU A 30 33.91 -0.91 -2.16
N LYS A 31 33.18 -1.09 -3.27
CA LYS A 31 32.66 -2.41 -3.65
C LYS A 31 33.76 -3.46 -3.83
N LYS A 32 34.90 -3.08 -4.42
CA LYS A 32 36.06 -3.98 -4.57
C LYS A 32 36.71 -4.32 -3.23
N ALA A 33 36.80 -3.34 -2.32
CA ALA A 33 37.37 -3.55 -1.00
C ALA A 33 36.50 -4.47 -0.14
N ILE A 34 35.17 -4.28 -0.16
CA ILE A 34 34.21 -5.17 0.51
C ILE A 34 34.35 -6.61 0.00
N LYS A 35 34.38 -6.79 -1.33
CA LYS A 35 34.54 -8.13 -1.93
C LYS A 35 35.83 -8.81 -1.46
N LYS A 36 36.94 -8.07 -1.40
CA LYS A 36 38.24 -8.58 -0.95
C LYS A 36 38.23 -8.96 0.54
N GLU A 37 37.59 -8.16 1.38
CA GLU A 37 37.51 -8.40 2.83
C GLU A 37 36.63 -9.62 3.17
N LYS A 38 35.62 -9.89 2.33
CA LYS A 38 34.67 -10.99 2.51
C LYS A 38 34.93 -12.19 1.61
N GLU A 39 36.17 -12.43 1.19
CA GLU A 39 36.52 -13.64 0.44
C GLU A 39 36.32 -14.90 1.32
N PRO A 40 35.61 -15.95 0.86
CA PRO A 40 35.10 -16.19 -0.50
C PRO A 40 33.60 -15.84 -0.71
N GLU A 41 32.93 -15.20 0.24
CA GLU A 41 31.48 -14.96 0.29
C GLU A 41 30.91 -14.27 -0.96
N PHE A 42 31.69 -13.38 -1.59
CA PHE A 42 31.27 -12.64 -2.80
C PHE A 42 32.06 -13.02 -4.07
N ASP A 43 32.77 -14.15 -4.08
CA ASP A 43 33.66 -14.52 -5.19
C ASP A 43 32.90 -14.69 -6.51
N ASP A 44 31.70 -15.27 -6.45
CA ASP A 44 30.82 -15.51 -7.60
C ASP A 44 30.09 -14.25 -8.10
N ILE A 45 30.25 -13.11 -7.42
CA ILE A 45 29.56 -11.85 -7.71
C ILE A 45 30.55 -10.81 -8.23
N ALA A 46 30.31 -10.29 -9.42
CA ALA A 46 31.12 -9.18 -9.94
C ALA A 46 30.99 -7.95 -9.01
N SER A 47 32.10 -7.28 -8.69
CA SER A 47 32.11 -6.22 -7.66
C SER A 47 31.12 -5.08 -7.97
N ASP A 48 30.89 -4.77 -9.24
CA ASP A 48 29.93 -3.76 -9.68
C ASP A 48 28.46 -4.14 -9.39
N LYS A 49 28.16 -5.44 -9.27
CA LYS A 49 26.83 -5.98 -8.96
C LYS A 49 26.46 -5.96 -7.48
N LEU A 50 27.42 -5.76 -6.57
CA LEU A 50 27.11 -5.62 -5.14
C LEU A 50 26.17 -4.43 -4.91
N ILE A 51 25.13 -4.63 -4.12
CA ILE A 51 24.16 -3.59 -3.78
C ILE A 51 24.54 -3.05 -2.40
N LEU A 52 24.77 -1.74 -2.30
CA LEU A 52 25.21 -1.07 -1.09
C LEU A 52 24.23 0.04 -0.72
N PHE A 53 23.96 0.18 0.58
CA PHE A 53 23.22 1.31 1.13
C PHE A 53 24.05 2.00 2.21
N GLN A 54 24.03 3.33 2.22
CA GLN A 54 24.51 4.14 3.33
C GLN A 54 23.45 4.14 4.44
N ILE A 55 23.93 3.89 5.65
CA ILE A 55 23.13 3.82 6.87
C ILE A 55 23.88 4.48 8.03
N ALA A 56 23.20 4.72 9.13
CA ALA A 56 23.79 5.25 10.36
C ALA A 56 23.14 4.55 11.58
N VAL A 57 23.50 3.28 11.77
CA VAL A 57 22.93 2.43 12.84
C VAL A 57 23.99 2.16 13.91
N PRO A 58 23.69 2.32 15.21
CA PRO A 58 24.62 1.92 16.27
C PRO A 58 25.00 0.44 16.18
N ASP A 59 26.28 0.11 16.38
CA ASP A 59 26.70 -1.29 16.44
C ASP A 59 26.43 -1.87 17.84
N GLU A 60 25.28 -2.52 17.99
CA GLU A 60 24.84 -3.15 19.24
C GLU A 60 25.15 -4.67 19.29
N GLY A 61 25.82 -5.22 18.27
CA GLY A 61 26.09 -6.66 18.16
C GLY A 61 24.83 -7.52 17.93
N THR A 62 23.77 -6.93 17.39
CA THR A 62 22.50 -7.58 17.03
C THR A 62 22.37 -7.71 15.52
N HIS A 63 21.43 -8.55 15.05
CA HIS A 63 21.15 -8.68 13.61
C HIS A 63 20.61 -7.36 13.04
N VAL A 64 21.21 -6.89 11.96
CA VAL A 64 20.76 -5.67 11.26
C VAL A 64 20.18 -6.07 9.90
N TYR A 65 18.91 -5.77 9.71
CA TYR A 65 18.22 -5.99 8.43
C TYR A 65 18.00 -4.65 7.74
N LEU A 66 18.23 -4.60 6.43
CA LEU A 66 18.02 -3.40 5.62
C LEU A 66 16.58 -2.89 5.69
N GLU A 67 15.61 -3.79 5.86
CA GLU A 67 14.18 -3.47 5.96
C GLU A 67 13.79 -2.76 7.26
N ASP A 68 14.58 -2.90 8.32
CA ASP A 68 14.36 -2.26 9.63
C ASP A 68 15.01 -0.87 9.72
N ILE A 69 15.77 -0.47 8.69
CA ILE A 69 16.49 0.79 8.70
C ILE A 69 15.58 1.89 8.15
N ASP A 70 15.42 2.96 8.92
CA ASP A 70 14.71 4.15 8.47
C ASP A 70 15.53 4.86 7.37
N SER A 71 14.98 4.88 6.15
CA SER A 71 15.50 5.65 5.01
C SER A 71 16.96 5.32 4.58
N PRO A 72 17.32 4.06 4.30
CA PRO A 72 18.65 3.70 3.80
C PRO A 72 18.90 4.34 2.43
N THR A 73 20.06 4.97 2.25
CA THR A 73 20.37 5.69 1.01
C THR A 73 21.14 4.79 0.04
N PRO A 74 20.61 4.46 -1.16
CA PRO A 74 21.29 3.57 -2.10
C PRO A 74 22.56 4.20 -2.69
N LEU A 75 23.68 3.45 -2.66
CA LEU A 75 24.97 3.89 -3.23
C LEU A 75 25.12 3.40 -4.68
N THR A 76 24.33 3.99 -5.57
CA THR A 76 24.23 3.57 -6.99
C THR A 76 25.29 4.18 -7.89
N LYS A 77 25.81 5.37 -7.55
CA LYS A 77 26.79 6.11 -8.36
C LYS A 77 28.22 5.66 -8.05
N GLY A 78 28.74 4.72 -8.84
CA GLY A 78 30.10 4.20 -8.66
C GLY A 78 31.24 5.22 -8.79
N THR A 79 30.98 6.40 -9.37
CA THR A 79 31.95 7.50 -9.55
C THR A 79 32.00 8.48 -8.39
N THR A 80 31.03 8.43 -7.46
CA THR A 80 30.98 9.32 -6.30
C THR A 80 32.13 9.02 -5.36
N GLU A 81 32.79 10.06 -4.84
CA GLU A 81 33.88 9.92 -3.86
C GLU A 81 33.34 9.55 -2.48
N ILE A 82 34.12 8.81 -1.70
CA ILE A 82 33.75 8.39 -0.34
C ILE A 82 33.51 9.61 0.56
N SER A 83 34.32 10.67 0.42
CA SER A 83 34.16 11.92 1.17
C SER A 83 32.83 12.63 0.93
N GLU A 84 32.25 12.53 -0.27
CA GLU A 84 30.96 13.14 -0.61
C GLU A 84 29.78 12.44 0.10
N VAL A 85 29.96 11.16 0.46
CA VAL A 85 28.91 10.32 1.06
C VAL A 85 29.05 10.27 2.58
N PHE A 86 30.25 10.02 3.09
CA PHE A 86 30.50 9.74 4.51
C PHE A 86 31.23 10.89 5.24
N GLY A 87 31.64 11.93 4.52
CA GLY A 87 32.50 12.99 5.05
C GLY A 87 33.92 12.50 5.37
N ASP A 88 34.68 13.32 6.09
CA ASP A 88 36.07 13.00 6.48
C ASP A 88 36.18 12.21 7.80
N ALA A 89 35.11 12.17 8.60
CA ALA A 89 35.10 11.57 9.93
C ALA A 89 33.72 10.94 10.23
N PRO A 90 33.50 9.67 9.85
CA PRO A 90 32.23 8.99 10.09
C PRO A 90 32.02 8.72 11.60
N ALA A 91 30.75 8.62 12.01
CA ALA A 91 30.37 8.45 13.42
C ALA A 91 30.98 7.18 14.04
N LYS A 92 31.47 7.28 15.28
CA LYS A 92 32.06 6.15 16.01
C LYS A 92 30.95 5.20 16.50
N ASN A 93 31.28 3.91 16.62
CA ASN A 93 30.35 2.85 17.06
C ASN A 93 29.08 2.79 16.21
N THR A 94 29.20 3.08 14.92
CA THR A 94 28.09 3.15 13.97
C THR A 94 28.46 2.32 12.75
N ILE A 95 27.52 1.52 12.27
CA ILE A 95 27.59 0.83 10.99
C ILE A 95 27.22 1.85 9.92
N HIS A 96 28.08 2.00 8.92
CA HIS A 96 27.98 3.02 7.87
C HIS A 96 27.41 2.47 6.57
N VAL A 97 27.64 1.19 6.29
CA VAL A 97 27.24 0.55 5.04
C VAL A 97 26.59 -0.79 5.32
N ILE A 98 25.46 -1.05 4.67
CA ILE A 98 24.87 -2.39 4.60
C ILE A 98 24.98 -2.93 3.18
N VAL A 99 25.45 -4.17 3.08
CA VAL A 99 25.74 -4.89 1.84
C VAL A 99 24.62 -5.90 1.64
N GLN A 100 23.86 -5.72 0.56
CA GLN A 100 22.86 -6.68 0.13
C GLN A 100 23.47 -7.58 -0.95
N ASP A 101 23.45 -8.88 -0.71
CA ASP A 101 23.89 -9.87 -1.69
C ASP A 101 22.85 -9.96 -2.84
N PRO A 102 23.21 -9.60 -4.09
CA PRO A 102 22.30 -9.70 -5.23
C PRO A 102 21.95 -11.15 -5.64
N SER A 103 22.71 -12.15 -5.17
CA SER A 103 22.44 -13.58 -5.33
C SER A 103 21.57 -14.15 -4.21
N ALA A 104 21.52 -13.45 -3.07
CA ALA A 104 20.62 -13.76 -1.97
C ALA A 104 19.19 -13.35 -2.36
N ALA A 105 18.52 -14.26 -3.07
CA ALA A 105 17.14 -14.56 -2.70
C ALA A 105 17.11 -14.83 -1.18
N PRO A 106 16.05 -14.45 -0.44
CA PRO A 106 16.02 -14.58 1.02
C PRO A 106 16.20 -16.06 1.41
N SER A 107 17.41 -16.41 1.82
CA SER A 107 17.87 -17.72 2.30
C SER A 107 19.24 -17.44 2.91
N THR A 108 19.45 -17.43 4.21
CA THR A 108 19.18 -18.54 5.12
C THR A 108 19.06 -18.05 6.57
N LEU A 109 17.87 -18.21 7.15
CA LEU A 109 17.79 -18.62 8.55
C LEU A 109 18.59 -19.92 8.66
N SER A 110 19.54 -19.95 9.58
CA SER A 110 20.28 -21.15 9.94
C SER A 110 19.29 -22.31 10.08
N ALA A 111 19.51 -23.36 9.28
CA ALA A 111 18.79 -24.62 9.36
C ALA A 111 19.07 -25.27 10.72
N THR A 112 18.40 -24.78 11.75
CA THR A 112 18.09 -25.60 12.91
C THR A 112 17.04 -26.55 12.40
N THR A 113 17.47 -27.78 12.13
CA THR A 113 16.67 -28.97 11.82
C THR A 113 15.21 -28.86 12.27
N MET A 114 14.37 -28.32 11.38
CA MET A 114 12.94 -28.55 11.37
C MET A 114 12.73 -29.59 10.29
N THR A 115 12.74 -30.85 10.70
CA THR A 115 12.20 -31.96 9.90
C THR A 115 10.70 -31.74 9.73
N GLY A 116 10.32 -30.88 8.80
CA GLY A 116 9.00 -30.82 8.17
C GLY A 116 9.09 -31.45 6.78
N PRO A 117 8.02 -32.09 6.27
CA PRO A 117 8.09 -32.80 5.00
C PRO A 117 8.45 -31.84 3.86
N SER A 118 9.40 -32.27 3.02
CA SER A 118 9.78 -31.60 1.77
C SER A 118 8.53 -31.23 0.96
N ALA A 119 8.47 -30.00 0.44
CA ALA A 119 7.40 -29.46 -0.42
C ALA A 119 7.21 -30.24 -1.74
N ALA A 120 7.90 -31.35 -1.94
CA ALA A 120 7.83 -32.23 -3.10
C ALA A 120 6.64 -33.22 -3.00
N SER A 121 5.39 -32.75 -2.87
CA SER A 121 4.18 -33.50 -3.28
C SER A 121 2.85 -32.74 -3.11
N VAL A 122 2.83 -31.40 -3.09
CA VAL A 122 1.55 -30.67 -2.98
C VAL A 122 0.84 -30.74 -4.33
N ASP A 123 -0.35 -31.33 -4.33
CA ASP A 123 -1.24 -31.35 -5.48
C ASP A 123 -2.06 -30.06 -5.47
N TRP A 124 -1.60 -29.06 -6.24
CA TRP A 124 -2.18 -27.72 -6.31
C TRP A 124 -3.57 -27.66 -6.99
N LYS A 125 -4.15 -28.81 -7.32
CA LYS A 125 -5.51 -28.94 -7.86
C LYS A 125 -6.51 -29.51 -6.83
N ASP A 126 -6.02 -29.97 -5.67
CA ASP A 126 -6.83 -30.58 -4.62
C ASP A 126 -6.89 -29.64 -3.39
N PRO A 127 -8.02 -28.95 -3.15
CA PRO A 127 -8.17 -28.05 -2.03
C PRO A 127 -7.86 -28.68 -0.66
N SER A 128 -8.20 -29.96 -0.47
CA SER A 128 -7.98 -30.62 0.83
C SER A 128 -6.50 -30.92 1.09
N LYS A 129 -5.72 -31.22 0.05
CA LYS A 129 -4.27 -31.40 0.18
C LYS A 129 -3.55 -30.07 0.41
N ILE A 130 -3.98 -29.02 -0.29
CA ILE A 130 -3.45 -27.66 -0.09
C ILE A 130 -3.73 -27.19 1.34
N LEU A 131 -4.97 -27.36 1.83
CA LEU A 131 -5.34 -26.97 3.19
C LEU A 131 -4.48 -27.66 4.25
N ARG A 132 -4.27 -28.99 4.14
CA ARG A 132 -3.37 -29.73 5.05
C ARG A 132 -1.93 -29.21 5.00
N TRP A 133 -1.45 -28.82 3.82
CA TRP A 133 -0.12 -28.25 3.66
C TRP A 133 -0.01 -26.86 4.29
N LEU A 134 -1.06 -26.02 4.20
CA LEU A 134 -1.08 -24.69 4.80
C LEU A 134 -1.16 -24.72 6.33
N GLU A 135 -1.80 -25.75 6.92
CA GLU A 135 -1.98 -25.88 8.37
C GLU A 135 -0.64 -25.81 9.14
N GLN A 136 0.46 -26.31 8.58
CA GLN A 136 1.78 -26.25 9.25
C GLN A 136 2.35 -24.83 9.34
N TYR A 137 2.02 -23.98 8.35
CA TYR A 137 2.47 -22.59 8.26
C TYR A 137 1.48 -21.60 8.86
N ARG A 138 0.35 -22.10 9.38
CA ARG A 138 -0.70 -21.25 9.92
C ARG A 138 -0.14 -20.32 11.00
N ARG A 139 -0.54 -19.05 10.88
CA ARG A 139 -0.36 -18.01 11.89
C ARG A 139 -0.91 -18.43 13.27
N PRO A 140 -0.24 -18.08 14.38
CA PRO A 140 -0.72 -18.43 15.72
C PRO A 140 -2.11 -17.83 16.01
N ALA A 141 -2.88 -18.50 16.88
CA ALA A 141 -4.18 -17.99 17.31
C ALA A 141 -4.02 -16.65 18.06
N GLY A 142 -4.91 -15.70 17.77
CA GLY A 142 -4.88 -14.35 18.37
C GLY A 142 -4.00 -13.33 17.63
N VAL A 143 -3.13 -13.77 16.72
CA VAL A 143 -2.34 -12.86 15.87
C VAL A 143 -3.24 -12.36 14.75
N SER A 144 -3.26 -11.04 14.49
CA SER A 144 -4.11 -10.45 13.43
C SER A 144 -3.43 -10.52 12.07
N GLN A 145 -4.21 -10.61 10.99
CA GLN A 145 -3.69 -10.56 9.61
C GLN A 145 -3.02 -9.21 9.36
N SER A 146 -2.08 -9.17 8.42
CA SER A 146 -1.55 -7.90 7.93
C SER A 146 -2.67 -6.99 7.41
N ALA A 147 -2.67 -5.74 7.85
CA ALA A 147 -3.59 -4.71 7.37
C ALA A 147 -3.02 -4.07 6.11
N LEU A 148 -3.89 -3.67 5.16
CA LEU A 148 -3.46 -2.87 4.01
C LEU A 148 -2.95 -1.48 4.45
N VAL A 149 -3.53 -0.94 5.52
CA VAL A 149 -3.16 0.36 6.09
C VAL A 149 -2.91 0.21 7.58
N SER A 150 -1.68 0.52 7.99
CA SER A 150 -1.20 0.47 9.38
C SER A 150 -0.50 1.76 9.84
N SER A 151 -0.51 2.80 8.99
CA SER A 151 0.12 4.08 9.27
C SER A 151 -0.67 4.92 10.28
N PHE A 152 -0.17 6.10 10.65
CA PHE A 152 -0.79 6.99 11.65
C PHE A 152 -2.28 7.26 11.40
N GLY A 153 -2.67 7.43 10.15
CA GLY A 153 -4.05 7.67 9.73
C GLY A 153 -4.94 6.42 9.63
N ALA A 154 -4.42 5.23 9.99
CA ALA A 154 -5.16 3.96 9.89
C ALA A 154 -6.38 3.87 10.80
N ASP A 155 -6.46 4.71 11.84
CA ASP A 155 -7.58 4.74 12.79
C ASP A 155 -8.45 6.00 12.64
N PHE A 156 -8.16 6.87 11.67
CA PHE A 156 -8.99 8.05 11.37
C PHE A 156 -10.40 7.63 10.91
N PRO A 157 -11.43 8.45 11.14
CA PRO A 157 -12.75 8.24 10.57
C PRO A 157 -12.66 8.20 9.03
N LEU A 158 -13.40 7.27 8.43
CA LEU A 158 -13.50 7.17 6.98
C LEU A 158 -14.56 8.16 6.49
N CYS A 159 -14.12 9.28 5.93
CA CYS A 159 -14.99 10.37 5.48
C CYS A 159 -15.19 10.39 3.96
N SER A 160 -16.31 10.97 3.51
CA SER A 160 -16.67 11.19 2.10
C SER A 160 -16.49 9.94 1.22
N ARG A 161 -17.04 8.80 1.67
CA ARG A 161 -17.04 7.51 0.94
C ARG A 161 -18.45 6.99 0.66
N GLU A 162 -19.47 7.76 1.00
CA GLU A 162 -20.89 7.44 0.84
C GLU A 162 -21.22 7.22 -0.64
N ASP A 163 -20.87 8.19 -1.51
CA ASP A 163 -21.10 8.08 -2.95
C ASP A 163 -20.27 6.96 -3.60
N THR A 164 -19.03 6.79 -3.16
CA THR A 164 -18.18 5.66 -3.58
C THR A 164 -18.86 4.33 -3.28
N PHE A 165 -19.37 4.19 -2.06
CA PHE A 165 -20.05 2.99 -1.61
C PHE A 165 -21.40 2.80 -2.29
N ASP A 166 -22.18 3.88 -2.50
CA ASP A 166 -23.47 3.82 -3.17
C ASP A 166 -23.32 3.33 -4.61
N ILE A 167 -22.34 3.86 -5.35
CA ILE A 167 -22.04 3.40 -6.71
C ILE A 167 -21.57 1.94 -6.71
N LEU A 168 -20.76 1.52 -5.74
CA LEU A 168 -20.38 0.11 -5.60
C LEU A 168 -21.59 -0.79 -5.34
N TRP A 169 -22.48 -0.37 -4.45
CA TRP A 169 -23.62 -1.15 -3.99
C TRP A 169 -24.72 -1.22 -5.06
N ASN A 170 -25.19 -0.07 -5.55
CA ASN A 170 -26.29 0.06 -6.50
C ASN A 170 -25.84 -0.05 -7.95
N GLY A 171 -24.63 0.41 -8.26
CA GLY A 171 -24.13 0.52 -9.62
C GLY A 171 -24.44 1.88 -10.26
N THR A 172 -24.47 1.88 -11.58
CA THR A 172 -24.84 3.02 -12.43
C THR A 172 -25.89 2.56 -13.44
N PRO A 173 -26.54 3.47 -14.19
CA PRO A 173 -27.46 3.08 -15.26
C PRO A 173 -26.86 2.12 -16.31
N LEU A 174 -25.52 2.06 -16.43
CA LEU A 174 -24.80 1.26 -17.44
C LEU A 174 -24.11 0.02 -16.87
N ARG A 175 -23.95 -0.07 -15.54
CA ARG A 175 -23.12 -1.09 -14.88
C ARG A 175 -23.75 -1.49 -13.55
N ASN A 176 -23.97 -2.80 -13.38
CA ASN A 176 -24.53 -3.35 -12.14
C ASN A 176 -23.60 -3.13 -10.94
N GLY A 177 -24.16 -2.73 -9.81
CA GLY A 177 -23.49 -2.78 -8.51
C GLY A 177 -23.56 -4.17 -7.88
N VAL A 178 -23.05 -4.29 -6.65
CA VAL A 178 -23.08 -5.51 -5.84
C VAL A 178 -24.48 -6.10 -5.72
N LEU A 179 -25.49 -5.26 -5.48
CA LEU A 179 -26.88 -5.72 -5.28
C LEU A 179 -27.42 -6.40 -6.55
N ARG A 180 -27.31 -5.75 -7.70
CA ARG A 180 -27.80 -6.30 -8.96
C ARG A 180 -26.99 -7.52 -9.42
N ARG A 181 -25.69 -7.56 -9.11
CA ARG A 181 -24.83 -8.73 -9.32
C ARG A 181 -25.30 -9.93 -8.49
N LEU A 182 -25.74 -9.71 -7.25
CA LEU A 182 -26.29 -10.76 -6.40
C LEU A 182 -27.56 -11.36 -7.01
N GLU A 183 -28.46 -10.53 -7.52
CA GLU A 183 -29.69 -10.98 -8.20
C GLU A 183 -29.37 -11.81 -9.46
N CYS A 184 -28.32 -11.45 -10.18
CA CYS A 184 -27.87 -12.12 -11.40
C CYS A 184 -26.79 -13.20 -11.17
N ARG A 185 -26.51 -13.61 -9.92
CA ARG A 185 -25.38 -14.51 -9.57
C ARG A 185 -25.36 -15.86 -10.29
N GLY A 186 -26.50 -16.32 -10.82
CA GLY A 186 -26.58 -17.55 -11.61
C GLY A 186 -26.42 -17.37 -13.12
N HIS A 187 -26.16 -16.14 -13.59
CA HIS A 187 -26.00 -15.83 -15.01
C HIS A 187 -24.52 -15.82 -15.40
N SER A 188 -24.20 -16.41 -16.54
CA SER A 188 -22.84 -16.47 -17.09
C SER A 188 -22.44 -15.24 -17.92
N ASP A 189 -23.36 -14.29 -18.11
CA ASP A 189 -23.10 -13.06 -18.86
C ASP A 189 -22.19 -12.11 -18.07
N ARG A 190 -20.96 -11.95 -18.54
CA ARG A 190 -19.92 -11.09 -17.93
C ARG A 190 -20.36 -9.63 -17.80
N ASN A 191 -21.24 -9.15 -18.68
CA ASN A 191 -21.71 -7.76 -18.61
C ASN A 191 -22.56 -7.49 -17.36
N GLN A 192 -23.15 -8.53 -16.78
CA GLN A 192 -23.94 -8.44 -15.57
C GLN A 192 -23.10 -8.47 -14.30
N HIS A 193 -21.81 -8.78 -14.44
CA HIS A 193 -20.84 -8.94 -13.35
C HIS A 193 -19.62 -8.03 -13.53
N PRO A 194 -19.81 -6.70 -13.63
CA PRO A 194 -18.68 -5.79 -13.73
C PRO A 194 -17.79 -5.88 -12.49
N ILE A 195 -16.49 -5.74 -12.70
CA ILE A 195 -15.49 -5.68 -11.63
C ILE A 195 -15.33 -4.22 -11.22
N PRO A 196 -15.63 -3.85 -9.97
CA PRO A 196 -15.25 -2.55 -9.46
C PRO A 196 -13.76 -2.30 -9.51
N LEU A 197 -13.37 -1.12 -10.00
CA LEU A 197 -12.00 -0.64 -10.05
C LEU A 197 -11.89 0.75 -9.41
N LEU A 198 -11.23 0.80 -8.27
CA LEU A 198 -10.86 2.01 -7.55
C LEU A 198 -9.57 2.59 -8.15
N ALA A 199 -9.73 3.38 -9.21
CA ALA A 199 -8.66 4.08 -9.91
C ALA A 199 -8.59 5.53 -9.46
N SER A 200 -7.50 5.92 -8.79
CA SER A 200 -7.30 7.31 -8.35
C SER A 200 -5.82 7.58 -8.09
N GLY A 201 -5.45 8.86 -7.99
CA GLY A 201 -4.10 9.30 -7.64
C GLY A 201 -3.59 8.67 -6.33
N PRO A 202 -2.27 8.70 -6.09
CA PRO A 202 -1.71 8.15 -4.86
C PRO A 202 -2.21 8.93 -3.64
N GLY A 203 -2.33 8.26 -2.50
CA GLY A 203 -2.69 8.92 -1.23
C GLY A 203 -4.16 9.35 -1.07
N THR A 204 -5.07 8.91 -1.94
CA THR A 204 -6.52 9.23 -1.88
C THR A 204 -7.36 8.25 -1.02
N GLY A 205 -6.72 7.26 -0.40
CA GLY A 205 -7.39 6.34 0.53
C GLY A 205 -7.98 5.07 -0.10
N LYS A 206 -7.53 4.66 -1.29
CA LYS A 206 -7.91 3.40 -1.97
C LYS A 206 -7.78 2.17 -1.05
N SER A 207 -6.59 1.93 -0.51
CA SER A 207 -6.28 0.79 0.35
C SER A 207 -7.10 0.83 1.65
N ARG A 208 -7.33 2.03 2.20
CA ARG A 208 -8.18 2.20 3.39
C ARG A 208 -9.64 1.85 3.07
N PHE A 209 -10.15 2.29 1.92
CA PHE A 209 -11.49 1.92 1.48
C PHE A 209 -11.65 0.41 1.34
N LEU A 210 -10.69 -0.29 0.70
CA LEU A 210 -10.72 -1.77 0.61
C LEU A 210 -10.75 -2.44 1.99
N GLN A 211 -10.01 -1.90 2.96
CA GLN A 211 -9.96 -2.42 4.32
C GLN A 211 -11.28 -2.23 5.09
N GLU A 212 -11.98 -1.11 4.86
CA GLU A 212 -13.23 -0.75 5.54
C GLU A 212 -14.49 -1.28 4.86
N PHE A 213 -14.42 -1.54 3.54
CA PHE A 213 -15.55 -1.94 2.71
C PHE A 213 -16.38 -3.11 3.28
N PRO A 214 -15.79 -4.20 3.83
CA PRO A 214 -16.56 -5.31 4.38
C PRO A 214 -17.50 -4.88 5.52
N ASN A 215 -17.04 -3.98 6.39
CA ASN A 215 -17.85 -3.45 7.49
C ASN A 215 -18.99 -2.56 6.96
N MET A 216 -18.71 -1.75 5.93
CA MET A 216 -19.72 -0.93 5.26
C MET A 216 -20.79 -1.81 4.60
N LEU A 217 -20.36 -2.90 3.95
CA LEU A 217 -21.21 -3.87 3.27
C LEU A 217 -22.16 -4.56 4.26
N GLN A 218 -21.65 -5.06 5.38
CA GLN A 218 -22.45 -5.70 6.42
C GLN A 218 -23.49 -4.72 7.00
N LYS A 219 -23.07 -3.52 7.40
CA LYS A 219 -23.98 -2.49 7.93
C LYS A 219 -25.09 -2.13 6.94
N LYS A 220 -24.77 -2.00 5.65
CA LYS A 220 -25.78 -1.72 4.62
C LYS A 220 -26.77 -2.88 4.50
N ALA A 221 -26.26 -4.10 4.45
CA ALA A 221 -27.07 -5.30 4.31
C ALA A 221 -28.01 -5.52 5.50
N GLU A 222 -27.58 -5.25 6.73
CA GLU A 222 -28.42 -5.36 7.94
C GLU A 222 -29.70 -4.50 7.86
N SER A 223 -29.61 -3.34 7.22
CA SER A 223 -30.72 -2.43 7.00
C SER A 223 -31.57 -2.74 5.76
N ASP A 224 -31.21 -3.74 4.96
CA ASP A 224 -31.88 -4.08 3.71
C ASP A 224 -33.16 -4.91 3.94
N GLU A 225 -34.24 -4.56 3.24
CA GLU A 225 -35.51 -5.28 3.36
C GLU A 225 -35.43 -6.72 2.80
N ASN A 226 -34.55 -6.94 1.82
CA ASN A 226 -34.39 -8.22 1.14
C ASN A 226 -33.68 -9.24 2.04
N GLU A 227 -34.40 -10.34 2.36
CA GLU A 227 -33.86 -11.41 3.19
C GLU A 227 -32.67 -12.14 2.55
N ASP A 228 -32.63 -12.25 1.21
CA ASP A 228 -31.49 -12.85 0.49
C ASP A 228 -30.23 -12.00 0.65
N VAL A 229 -30.38 -10.67 0.62
CA VAL A 229 -29.28 -9.72 0.83
C VAL A 229 -28.74 -9.84 2.25
N ARG A 230 -29.64 -9.77 3.25
CA ARG A 230 -29.29 -9.93 4.67
C ARG A 230 -28.56 -11.24 4.93
N LYS A 231 -29.10 -12.37 4.45
CA LYS A 231 -28.47 -13.69 4.61
C LYS A 231 -27.13 -13.81 3.90
N THR A 232 -27.00 -13.21 2.72
CA THR A 232 -25.77 -13.29 1.93
C THR A 232 -24.62 -12.53 2.58
N PHE A 233 -24.91 -11.34 3.12
CA PHE A 233 -23.87 -10.47 3.68
C PHE A 233 -23.84 -10.45 5.22
N HIS A 234 -24.51 -11.38 5.90
CA HIS A 234 -24.39 -11.53 7.35
C HIS A 234 -22.98 -12.00 7.76
N ASP A 235 -22.47 -13.04 7.09
CA ASP A 235 -21.17 -13.67 7.38
C ASP A 235 -20.18 -13.42 6.23
N VAL A 236 -19.88 -12.15 5.96
CA VAL A 236 -18.91 -11.77 4.93
C VAL A 236 -17.49 -12.04 5.40
N ILE A 237 -16.71 -12.69 4.55
CA ILE A 237 -15.26 -12.82 4.74
C ILE A 237 -14.55 -11.94 3.73
N ALA A 238 -13.58 -11.19 4.21
CA ALA A 238 -12.79 -10.30 3.37
C ALA A 238 -11.33 -10.72 3.38
N ILE A 239 -10.76 -10.89 2.20
CA ILE A 239 -9.34 -11.15 2.02
C ILE A 239 -8.80 -10.09 1.08
N ASN A 240 -7.92 -9.26 1.63
CA ASN A 240 -7.23 -8.22 0.87
C ASN A 240 -5.83 -8.71 0.52
N VAL A 241 -5.46 -8.64 -0.76
CA VAL A 241 -4.12 -8.89 -1.27
C VAL A 241 -3.57 -7.61 -1.87
N THR A 242 -2.25 -7.46 -1.87
CA THR A 242 -1.58 -6.31 -2.48
C THR A 242 -0.45 -6.77 -3.40
N PHE A 243 -0.16 -5.97 -4.42
CA PHE A 243 1.04 -6.08 -5.24
C PHE A 243 2.10 -5.01 -4.89
N GLY A 244 1.86 -4.26 -3.80
CA GLY A 244 2.76 -3.25 -3.26
C GLY A 244 3.49 -3.74 -2.00
N ASN A 245 3.55 -2.88 -0.99
CA ASN A 245 4.31 -3.10 0.24
C ASN A 245 3.98 -4.45 0.92
N GLY A 246 5.00 -5.08 1.49
CA GLY A 246 4.91 -6.40 2.14
C GLY A 246 4.91 -7.57 1.15
N THR A 247 4.33 -7.40 -0.04
CA THR A 247 4.30 -8.46 -1.05
C THR A 247 4.40 -7.88 -2.48
N PRO A 248 5.53 -7.27 -2.87
CA PRO A 248 5.64 -6.55 -4.13
C PRO A 248 5.47 -7.46 -5.36
N ALA A 249 4.95 -6.87 -6.44
CA ALA A 249 4.98 -7.50 -7.76
C ALA A 249 6.43 -7.72 -8.22
N CYS A 250 6.68 -8.87 -8.83
CA CYS A 250 8.02 -9.24 -9.30
C CYS A 250 7.97 -10.27 -10.44
N ASP A 251 9.12 -10.60 -11.03
CA ASP A 251 9.23 -11.52 -12.17
C ASP A 251 8.68 -12.93 -11.88
N SER A 252 8.63 -13.34 -10.61
CA SER A 252 8.00 -14.62 -10.24
C SER A 252 6.48 -14.62 -10.50
N ASP A 253 5.80 -13.48 -10.38
CA ASP A 253 4.38 -13.36 -10.72
C ASP A 253 4.13 -13.61 -12.21
N MET A 254 5.06 -13.16 -13.07
CA MET A 254 5.03 -13.46 -14.51
C MET A 254 5.11 -14.96 -14.78
N LYS A 255 5.99 -15.68 -14.08
CA LYS A 255 6.17 -17.13 -14.25
C LYS A 255 4.97 -17.94 -13.76
N LEU A 256 4.29 -17.46 -12.72
CA LEU A 256 3.08 -18.09 -12.18
C LEU A 256 1.87 -17.90 -13.10
N GLY A 257 1.77 -16.74 -13.75
CA GLY A 257 0.56 -16.35 -14.45
C GLY A 257 -0.47 -15.71 -13.52
N GLY A 258 -1.45 -15.02 -14.12
CA GLY A 258 -2.35 -14.13 -13.38
C GLY A 258 -3.29 -14.83 -12.40
N ASP A 259 -3.69 -16.06 -12.70
CA ASP A 259 -4.61 -16.83 -11.85
C ASP A 259 -3.89 -17.30 -10.56
N ALA A 260 -2.77 -18.01 -10.74
CA ALA A 260 -1.95 -18.51 -9.64
C ALA A 260 -1.37 -17.38 -8.78
N CYS A 261 -0.97 -16.24 -9.36
CA CYS A 261 -0.37 -15.16 -8.57
C CYS A 261 -1.37 -14.54 -7.57
N VAL A 262 -2.64 -14.36 -7.95
CA VAL A 262 -3.70 -13.90 -7.04
C VAL A 262 -4.06 -15.01 -6.04
N ALA A 263 -4.19 -16.25 -6.51
CA ALA A 263 -4.55 -17.40 -5.69
C ALA A 263 -3.54 -17.66 -4.55
N VAL A 264 -2.24 -17.65 -4.86
CA VAL A 264 -1.18 -17.83 -3.85
C VAL A 264 -1.20 -16.72 -2.81
N ARG A 265 -1.42 -15.46 -3.23
CA ARG A 265 -1.52 -14.32 -2.31
C ARG A 265 -2.73 -14.42 -1.41
N LEU A 266 -3.87 -14.86 -1.94
CA LEU A 266 -5.09 -15.05 -1.18
C LEU A 266 -4.88 -16.08 -0.07
N LEU A 267 -4.24 -17.21 -0.38
CA LEU A 267 -3.89 -18.22 0.63
C LEU A 267 -2.83 -17.72 1.62
N TYR A 268 -1.83 -16.98 1.16
CA TYR A 268 -0.82 -16.39 2.02
C TYR A 268 -1.46 -15.45 3.05
N GLU A 269 -2.36 -14.57 2.59
CA GLU A 269 -3.04 -13.59 3.42
C GLU A 269 -4.01 -14.23 4.41
N HIS A 270 -4.79 -15.24 3.99
CA HIS A 270 -5.73 -15.93 4.89
C HIS A 270 -5.02 -16.77 5.96
N PHE A 271 -3.94 -17.48 5.61
CA PHE A 271 -3.34 -18.48 6.51
C PHE A 271 -2.04 -18.04 7.19
N ILE A 272 -1.23 -17.20 6.57
CA ILE A 272 0.22 -17.09 6.89
C ILE A 272 0.62 -15.67 7.29
N SER A 273 0.20 -14.63 6.55
CA SER A 273 0.69 -13.24 6.73
C SER A 273 0.51 -12.77 8.16
N THR A 274 1.41 -11.96 8.74
CA THR A 274 1.27 -11.45 10.12
C THR A 274 1.19 -9.94 10.19
N SER A 275 0.45 -9.44 11.17
CA SER A 275 0.27 -8.00 11.38
C SER A 275 1.58 -7.37 11.83
N PHE A 276 1.94 -6.25 11.20
CA PHE A 276 3.04 -5.40 11.62
C PHE A 276 2.85 -4.84 13.05
N LYS A 277 1.64 -4.84 13.60
CA LYS A 277 1.37 -4.43 15.00
C LYS A 277 1.88 -5.45 16.03
N ASP A 278 2.17 -6.69 15.60
CA ASP A 278 2.73 -7.76 16.43
C ASP A 278 4.17 -8.09 15.99
N PRO A 279 5.16 -7.19 16.21
CA PRO A 279 6.51 -7.30 15.64
C PRO A 279 7.28 -8.56 16.11
N ASN A 280 6.82 -9.20 17.17
CA ASN A 280 7.43 -10.42 17.70
C ASN A 280 6.96 -11.72 17.01
N VAL A 281 6.05 -11.64 16.03
CA VAL A 281 5.52 -12.82 15.33
C VAL A 281 5.69 -12.70 13.82
N ALA A 282 6.81 -13.20 13.32
CA ALA A 282 7.06 -13.33 11.89
C ALA A 282 6.25 -14.48 11.26
N PRO A 283 5.91 -14.40 9.95
CA PRO A 283 5.29 -15.50 9.24
C PRO A 283 6.26 -16.70 9.15
N LYS A 284 5.72 -17.91 9.30
CA LYS A 284 6.53 -19.15 9.29
C LYS A 284 7.16 -19.47 7.93
N ILE A 285 6.65 -18.87 6.86
CA ILE A 285 7.15 -18.98 5.49
C ILE A 285 6.83 -17.67 4.77
N LEU A 286 7.76 -17.20 3.94
CA LEU A 286 7.58 -15.99 3.16
C LEU A 286 6.94 -16.30 1.80
N LEU A 287 6.18 -15.35 1.26
CA LEU A 287 5.52 -15.49 -0.05
C LEU A 287 6.49 -15.90 -1.19
N PRO A 288 7.71 -15.34 -1.33
CA PRO A 288 8.66 -15.78 -2.35
C PRO A 288 8.98 -17.27 -2.30
N ASN A 289 9.02 -17.87 -1.10
CA ASN A 289 9.31 -19.29 -0.93
C ASN A 289 8.14 -20.14 -1.44
N ILE A 290 6.90 -19.69 -1.24
CA ILE A 290 5.71 -20.39 -1.74
C ILE A 290 5.66 -20.35 -3.27
N ARG A 291 5.96 -19.19 -3.86
CA ARG A 291 5.97 -18.99 -5.32
C ARG A 291 6.97 -19.87 -6.05
N ASN A 292 8.04 -20.28 -5.37
CA ASN A 292 9.08 -21.15 -5.93
C ASN A 292 8.79 -22.64 -5.72
N ILE A 293 7.66 -23.01 -5.08
CA ILE A 293 7.29 -24.43 -4.93
C ILE A 293 6.92 -25.02 -6.28
N HIS A 294 7.49 -26.18 -6.60
CA HIS A 294 7.21 -26.89 -7.83
C HIS A 294 5.69 -27.13 -8.01
N GLY A 295 5.18 -26.78 -9.19
CA GLY A 295 3.78 -26.97 -9.56
C GLY A 295 2.80 -25.93 -9.00
N VAL A 296 3.24 -24.95 -8.22
CA VAL A 296 2.33 -23.93 -7.65
C VAL A 296 1.64 -23.07 -8.72
N GLY A 297 2.23 -22.96 -9.92
CA GLY A 297 1.59 -22.33 -11.09
C GLY A 297 0.34 -23.05 -11.59
N ASP A 298 0.10 -24.30 -11.18
CA ASP A 298 -1.14 -25.03 -11.49
C ASP A 298 -2.32 -24.62 -10.57
N LEU A 299 -2.06 -23.84 -9.51
CA LEU A 299 -3.09 -23.35 -8.60
C LEU A 299 -3.97 -22.32 -9.32
N ASN A 300 -5.28 -22.52 -9.30
CA ASN A 300 -6.24 -21.54 -9.77
C ASN A 300 -6.99 -20.87 -8.60
N LEU A 301 -7.57 -19.70 -8.87
CA LEU A 301 -8.25 -18.88 -7.88
C LEU A 301 -9.48 -19.57 -7.28
N THR A 302 -10.23 -20.35 -8.06
CA THR A 302 -11.37 -21.11 -7.55
C THR A 302 -10.94 -22.17 -6.53
N VAL A 303 -9.85 -22.90 -6.79
CA VAL A 303 -9.28 -23.90 -5.87
C VAL A 303 -8.80 -23.21 -4.59
N ALA A 304 -8.15 -22.04 -4.70
CA ALA A 304 -7.74 -21.28 -3.51
C ALA A 304 -8.94 -20.81 -2.66
N LEU A 305 -10.04 -20.39 -3.31
CA LEU A 305 -11.27 -20.03 -2.61
C LEU A 305 -11.94 -21.26 -1.97
N ASP A 306 -11.92 -22.41 -2.63
CA ASP A 306 -12.40 -23.67 -2.05
C ASP A 306 -11.58 -24.07 -0.81
N VAL A 307 -10.27 -23.86 -0.81
CA VAL A 307 -9.39 -24.08 0.36
C VAL A 307 -9.83 -23.19 1.52
N VAL A 308 -10.06 -21.90 1.25
CA VAL A 308 -10.56 -20.94 2.25
C VAL A 308 -11.92 -21.38 2.80
N CYS A 309 -12.88 -21.70 1.94
CA CYS A 309 -14.20 -22.19 2.35
C CYS A 309 -14.12 -23.46 3.20
N GLN A 310 -13.25 -24.41 2.84
CA GLN A 310 -13.02 -25.62 3.64
C GLN A 310 -12.46 -25.31 5.03
N ASP A 311 -11.56 -24.33 5.14
CA ASP A 311 -11.01 -23.90 6.43
C ASP A 311 -12.09 -23.31 7.34
N ILE A 312 -12.87 -22.38 6.80
CA ILE A 312 -13.92 -21.69 7.54
C ILE A 312 -14.97 -22.69 8.04
N ALA A 313 -15.41 -23.60 7.17
CA ALA A 313 -16.37 -24.64 7.53
C ALA A 313 -15.86 -25.63 8.60
N ARG A 314 -14.53 -25.73 8.81
CA ARG A 314 -13.95 -26.50 9.93
C ARG A 314 -13.93 -25.71 11.23
N SER A 315 -13.58 -24.43 11.15
CA SER A 315 -13.41 -23.55 12.32
C SER A 315 -14.74 -23.08 12.93
N SER A 316 -15.72 -22.77 12.10
CA SER A 316 -17.08 -22.42 12.49
C SER A 316 -17.89 -23.71 12.54
N LYS A 317 -18.55 -24.05 13.66
CA LYS A 317 -19.53 -25.16 13.69
C LYS A 317 -20.82 -24.83 12.89
N ALA A 318 -20.73 -23.98 11.87
CA ALA A 318 -21.80 -23.49 11.01
C ALA A 318 -21.36 -23.52 9.53
N HIS A 319 -22.32 -23.20 8.66
CA HIS A 319 -22.23 -23.29 7.21
C HIS A 319 -21.06 -22.47 6.61
N PRO A 320 -20.58 -22.84 5.40
CA PRO A 320 -19.58 -22.04 4.67
C PRO A 320 -20.07 -20.59 4.47
N PRO A 321 -19.16 -19.62 4.27
CA PRO A 321 -19.53 -18.22 4.13
C PRO A 321 -20.46 -18.01 2.93
N SER A 322 -21.45 -17.13 3.09
CA SER A 322 -22.37 -16.79 2.01
C SER A 322 -21.77 -15.79 1.02
N ALA A 323 -20.78 -15.00 1.44
CA ALA A 323 -20.09 -14.05 0.58
C ALA A 323 -18.60 -13.89 0.92
N ILE A 324 -17.77 -13.71 -0.12
CA ILE A 324 -16.35 -13.45 0.01
C ILE A 324 -15.99 -12.17 -0.76
N VAL A 325 -15.47 -11.17 -0.04
CA VAL A 325 -14.91 -9.94 -0.59
C VAL A 325 -13.42 -10.17 -0.88
N ILE A 326 -12.99 -9.83 -2.10
CA ILE A 326 -11.60 -9.99 -2.53
C ILE A 326 -11.08 -8.62 -2.95
N GLY A 327 -10.33 -7.95 -2.07
CA GLY A 327 -9.66 -6.70 -2.41
C GLY A 327 -8.29 -6.98 -3.03
N ILE A 328 -8.02 -6.42 -4.21
CA ILE A 328 -6.73 -6.56 -4.90
C ILE A 328 -6.14 -5.16 -5.08
N ASP A 329 -5.18 -4.82 -4.25
CA ASP A 329 -4.57 -3.50 -4.19
C ASP A 329 -3.29 -3.40 -5.03
N GLU A 330 -2.91 -2.17 -5.38
CA GLU A 330 -1.70 -1.84 -6.12
C GLU A 330 -1.56 -2.59 -7.46
N ILE A 331 -2.65 -2.82 -8.20
CA ILE A 331 -2.63 -3.52 -9.50
C ILE A 331 -1.71 -2.85 -10.54
N ASN A 332 -1.47 -1.54 -10.39
CA ASN A 332 -0.52 -0.77 -11.18
C ASN A 332 0.92 -1.30 -11.05
N GLN A 333 1.30 -1.88 -9.91
CA GLN A 333 2.63 -2.48 -9.75
C GLN A 333 2.73 -3.77 -10.56
N LEU A 334 1.69 -4.61 -10.56
CA LEU A 334 1.65 -5.79 -11.42
C LEU A 334 1.66 -5.40 -12.89
N HIS A 335 0.91 -4.37 -13.28
CA HIS A 335 0.93 -3.84 -14.65
C HIS A 335 2.34 -3.40 -15.08
N LYS A 336 3.09 -2.71 -14.21
CA LYS A 336 4.47 -2.26 -14.49
C LYS A 336 5.42 -3.43 -14.74
N VAL A 337 5.26 -4.52 -13.98
CA VAL A 337 6.10 -5.72 -14.12
C VAL A 337 5.68 -6.53 -15.35
N CYS A 338 4.39 -6.88 -15.46
CA CYS A 338 3.86 -7.67 -16.57
C CYS A 338 2.38 -7.35 -16.84
N PRO A 339 2.07 -6.55 -17.87
CA PRO A 339 0.69 -6.24 -18.26
C PRO A 339 -0.16 -7.49 -18.57
N GLU A 340 0.45 -8.50 -19.18
CA GLU A 340 -0.24 -9.75 -19.54
C GLU A 340 -0.65 -10.56 -18.29
N THR A 341 0.20 -10.60 -17.26
CA THR A 341 -0.15 -11.24 -15.98
C THR A 341 -1.31 -10.51 -15.30
N LEU A 342 -1.33 -9.18 -15.33
CA LEU A 342 -2.49 -8.43 -14.82
C LEU A 342 -3.75 -8.77 -15.62
N ARG A 343 -3.67 -8.82 -16.95
CA ARG A 343 -4.82 -9.18 -17.80
C ARG A 343 -5.39 -10.55 -17.43
N GLN A 344 -4.53 -11.54 -17.22
CA GLN A 344 -4.90 -12.87 -16.78
C GLN A 344 -5.54 -12.85 -15.37
N ALA A 345 -5.00 -12.06 -14.45
CA ALA A 345 -5.54 -11.91 -13.09
C ALA A 345 -6.94 -11.29 -13.13
N VAL A 346 -7.14 -10.22 -13.91
CA VAL A 346 -8.46 -9.59 -14.09
C VAL A 346 -9.47 -10.57 -14.70
N HIS A 347 -9.04 -11.38 -15.68
CA HIS A 347 -9.92 -12.40 -16.27
C HIS A 347 -10.30 -13.48 -15.25
N ALA A 348 -9.34 -14.00 -14.49
CA ALA A 348 -9.59 -14.99 -13.44
C ALA A 348 -10.58 -14.45 -12.39
N VAL A 349 -10.34 -13.24 -11.90
CA VAL A 349 -11.19 -12.55 -10.92
C VAL A 349 -12.59 -12.27 -11.47
N GLY A 350 -12.69 -11.79 -12.72
CA GLY A 350 -13.97 -11.52 -13.38
C GLY A 350 -14.77 -12.79 -13.66
N SER A 351 -14.10 -13.92 -13.87
CA SER A 351 -14.76 -15.20 -14.10
C SER A 351 -15.53 -15.70 -12.88
N LEU A 352 -15.12 -15.32 -11.66
CA LEU A 352 -15.79 -15.71 -10.41
C LEU A 352 -17.28 -15.34 -10.38
N GLY A 353 -17.64 -14.18 -10.94
CA GLY A 353 -19.03 -13.74 -11.03
C GLY A 353 -19.89 -14.61 -11.96
N CYS A 354 -19.27 -15.26 -12.94
CA CYS A 354 -19.95 -16.08 -13.95
C CYS A 354 -19.99 -17.57 -13.60
N SER A 355 -19.07 -18.04 -12.77
CA SER A 355 -18.94 -19.45 -12.37
C SER A 355 -19.60 -19.77 -11.01
N SER A 356 -20.13 -18.75 -10.32
CA SER A 356 -20.87 -18.94 -9.08
C SER A 356 -22.22 -19.60 -9.34
N GLY A 357 -22.40 -20.86 -8.95
CA GLY A 357 -23.73 -21.45 -8.85
C GLY A 357 -24.53 -20.79 -7.71
N ARG A 358 -25.86 -20.91 -7.70
CA ARG A 358 -26.70 -20.42 -6.58
C ARG A 358 -26.37 -21.05 -5.21
N ASN A 359 -25.58 -22.12 -5.20
CA ASN A 359 -25.27 -22.91 -4.01
C ASN A 359 -23.83 -22.68 -3.47
N GLY A 360 -23.05 -21.77 -4.07
CA GLY A 360 -21.71 -21.39 -3.62
C GLY A 360 -21.67 -19.98 -3.02
N PRO A 361 -20.53 -19.58 -2.43
CA PRO A 361 -20.34 -18.22 -1.93
C PRO A 361 -20.47 -17.20 -3.06
N PHE A 362 -21.04 -16.03 -2.75
CA PHE A 362 -21.08 -14.90 -3.65
C PHE A 362 -19.77 -14.10 -3.58
N TYR A 363 -19.09 -13.94 -4.71
CA TYR A 363 -17.80 -13.23 -4.75
C TYR A 363 -17.94 -11.75 -5.09
N VAL A 364 -17.32 -10.89 -4.28
CA VAL A 364 -17.24 -9.44 -4.48
C VAL A 364 -15.78 -9.04 -4.67
N PRO A 365 -15.21 -9.18 -5.88
CA PRO A 365 -13.88 -8.68 -6.15
C PRO A 365 -13.90 -7.16 -6.31
N ILE A 366 -12.85 -6.49 -5.82
CA ILE A 366 -12.61 -5.05 -6.01
C ILE A 366 -11.13 -4.87 -6.33
N LEU A 367 -10.84 -4.25 -7.47
CA LEU A 367 -9.48 -3.89 -7.86
C LEU A 367 -9.19 -2.47 -7.39
N ALA A 368 -7.97 -2.20 -6.95
CA ALA A 368 -7.52 -0.85 -6.62
C ALA A 368 -6.09 -0.63 -7.12
N GLY A 369 -5.83 0.59 -7.57
CA GLY A 369 -4.50 0.95 -8.04
C GLY A 369 -4.34 2.43 -8.33
N THR A 370 -3.09 2.87 -8.30
CA THR A 370 -2.70 4.21 -8.76
C THR A 370 -2.49 4.15 -10.27
N ILE A 371 -3.53 4.50 -11.02
CA ILE A 371 -3.56 4.40 -12.48
C ILE A 371 -3.20 5.75 -13.10
N GLN A 372 -2.10 5.77 -13.85
CA GLN A 372 -1.74 6.83 -14.78
C GLN A 372 -2.00 6.30 -16.19
N GLY A 373 -2.99 6.84 -16.89
CA GLY A 373 -3.44 6.35 -18.19
C GLY A 373 -4.95 6.18 -18.27
N PRO A 374 -5.54 6.09 -19.48
CA PRO A 374 -6.96 5.81 -19.63
C PRO A 374 -7.25 4.54 -18.83
N VAL A 375 -8.19 4.59 -17.88
CA VAL A 375 -8.50 3.43 -17.01
C VAL A 375 -8.87 2.22 -17.86
N GLU A 376 -9.51 2.47 -19.00
CA GLU A 376 -9.79 1.46 -20.01
C GLU A 376 -8.51 0.82 -20.52
N SER A 377 -7.41 1.53 -20.77
CA SER A 377 -6.19 0.92 -21.35
C SER A 377 -5.60 -0.22 -20.50
N ILE A 378 -5.76 -0.19 -19.18
CA ILE A 378 -5.26 -1.22 -18.26
C ILE A 378 -6.16 -2.47 -18.24
N VAL A 379 -7.45 -2.31 -18.59
CA VAL A 379 -8.47 -3.37 -18.42
C VAL A 379 -9.18 -3.77 -19.72
N ARG A 380 -9.06 -2.97 -20.79
CA ARG A 380 -9.81 -3.03 -22.07
C ARG A 380 -9.60 -4.32 -22.84
N GLU A 381 -8.47 -4.96 -22.60
CA GLU A 381 -8.14 -6.24 -23.20
C GLU A 381 -8.71 -7.42 -22.41
N SER A 382 -9.03 -7.24 -21.13
CA SER A 382 -9.89 -8.20 -20.42
C SER A 382 -11.31 -8.03 -20.94
N THR A 383 -11.99 -9.10 -21.33
CA THR A 383 -13.39 -9.07 -21.78
C THR A 383 -14.38 -8.73 -20.65
N CYS A 384 -13.89 -8.29 -19.49
CA CYS A 384 -14.65 -8.01 -18.28
C CYS A 384 -15.03 -6.52 -18.26
N THR A 385 -16.29 -6.23 -17.97
CA THR A 385 -16.75 -4.86 -17.78
C THR A 385 -16.25 -4.34 -16.43
N THR A 386 -15.96 -3.04 -16.34
CA THR A 386 -15.59 -2.38 -15.09
C THR A 386 -16.70 -1.46 -14.61
N LEU A 387 -16.81 -1.37 -13.28
CA LEU A 387 -17.54 -0.32 -12.57
C LEU A 387 -16.49 0.61 -11.98
N LEU A 388 -16.63 1.93 -12.12
CA LEU A 388 -15.65 2.91 -11.69
C LEU A 388 -16.25 3.80 -10.58
N PRO A 389 -16.16 3.38 -9.31
CA PRO A 389 -16.58 4.22 -8.20
C PRO A 389 -15.65 5.44 -8.06
N PRO A 390 -16.20 6.63 -7.75
CA PRO A 390 -15.38 7.81 -7.49
C PRO A 390 -14.62 7.65 -6.18
N LEU A 391 -13.50 8.35 -6.03
CA LEU A 391 -12.80 8.50 -4.76
C LEU A 391 -12.52 9.99 -4.54
N PRO A 392 -13.50 10.73 -4.00
CA PRO A 392 -13.36 12.17 -3.83
C PRO A 392 -12.27 12.51 -2.81
N LEU A 393 -11.68 13.68 -3.00
CA LEU A 393 -10.80 14.28 -2.00
C LEU A 393 -11.61 14.67 -0.77
N LEU A 394 -10.95 14.71 0.38
CA LEU A 394 -11.57 15.13 1.65
C LEU A 394 -11.95 16.61 1.58
N SER A 395 -13.16 16.93 2.04
CA SER A 395 -13.57 18.32 2.24
C SER A 395 -12.92 18.92 3.49
N GLU A 396 -13.04 20.24 3.65
CA GLU A 396 -12.55 20.91 4.87
C GLU A 396 -13.27 20.39 6.13
N GLU A 397 -14.57 20.11 6.05
CA GLU A 397 -15.33 19.53 7.17
C GLU A 397 -14.87 18.10 7.50
N ASP A 398 -14.49 17.30 6.50
CA ASP A 398 -13.93 15.96 6.72
C ASP A 398 -12.59 16.05 7.46
N ILE A 399 -11.73 17.01 7.09
CA ILE A 399 -10.43 17.23 7.74
C ILE A 399 -10.63 17.67 9.21
N ILE A 400 -11.65 18.48 9.48
CA ILE A 400 -12.03 18.91 10.84
C ILE A 400 -12.57 17.73 11.65
N GLU A 401 -13.40 16.86 11.07
CA GLU A 401 -13.90 15.64 11.71
C GLU A 401 -12.76 14.68 12.06
N ILE A 402 -11.82 14.49 11.13
CA ILE A 402 -10.60 13.74 11.38
C ILE A 402 -9.84 14.36 12.55
N GLY A 403 -9.60 15.66 12.53
CA GLY A 403 -8.92 16.38 13.62
C GLY A 403 -9.59 16.17 14.98
N ARG A 404 -10.92 16.18 15.04
CA ARG A 404 -11.71 15.94 16.24
C ARG A 404 -11.50 14.53 16.82
N SER A 405 -11.31 13.54 15.97
CA SER A 405 -11.12 12.15 16.37
C SER A 405 -9.71 11.85 16.93
N ILE A 406 -8.73 12.70 16.63
CA ILE A 406 -7.33 12.45 16.97
C ILE A 406 -7.13 12.57 18.49
N GLN A 407 -6.48 11.54 19.05
CA GLN A 407 -6.08 11.49 20.45
C GLN A 407 -4.66 12.04 20.61
N ILE A 408 -4.54 13.12 21.38
CA ILE A 408 -3.27 13.71 21.79
C ILE A 408 -2.85 13.06 23.11
N ARG A 409 -1.90 12.13 23.06
CA ARG A 409 -1.36 11.50 24.28
C ARG A 409 -0.24 12.34 24.87
N THR A 410 -0.41 12.76 26.11
CA THR A 410 0.60 13.50 26.86
C THR A 410 1.63 12.55 27.48
N ARG A 411 2.75 13.09 27.98
CA ARG A 411 3.80 12.30 28.65
C ARG A 411 3.32 11.60 29.93
N ASP A 412 2.28 12.14 30.55
CA ASP A 412 1.64 11.60 31.74
C ASP A 412 0.39 10.74 31.42
N ASP A 413 0.30 10.24 30.18
CA ASP A 413 -0.70 9.28 29.71
C ASP A 413 -2.16 9.79 29.75
N ARG A 414 -2.34 11.11 29.82
CA ARG A 414 -3.65 11.73 29.59
C ARG A 414 -3.94 11.77 28.10
N VAL A 415 -5.23 11.65 27.78
CA VAL A 415 -5.74 11.77 26.42
C VAL A 415 -6.46 13.10 26.29
N LEU A 416 -5.90 13.98 25.46
CA LEU A 416 -6.50 15.26 25.07
C LEU A 416 -6.96 15.19 23.61
N HIS A 417 -7.73 16.20 23.19
CA HIS A 417 -8.22 16.34 21.83
C HIS A 417 -7.99 17.76 21.33
N PHE A 418 -7.94 17.93 20.01
CA PHE A 418 -7.98 19.26 19.42
C PHE A 418 -9.27 19.98 19.83
N THR A 419 -9.16 21.24 20.24
CA THR A 419 -10.31 22.01 20.70
C THR A 419 -11.16 22.46 19.51
N GLN A 420 -12.47 22.62 19.74
CA GLN A 420 -13.38 23.07 18.68
C GLN A 420 -13.01 24.47 18.17
N ALA A 421 -12.60 25.35 19.09
CA ALA A 421 -12.14 26.70 18.76
C ALA A 421 -10.91 26.68 17.85
N PHE A 422 -9.94 25.79 18.10
CA PHE A 422 -8.79 25.65 17.21
C PHE A 422 -9.20 25.14 15.82
N LEU A 423 -9.94 24.03 15.76
CA LEU A 423 -10.27 23.39 14.48
C LEU A 423 -11.17 24.25 13.58
N ARG A 424 -12.08 25.05 14.16
CA ARG A 424 -13.05 25.85 13.38
C ARG A 424 -12.67 27.32 13.24
N ASP A 425 -12.07 27.92 14.26
CA ASP A 425 -11.91 29.38 14.32
C ASP A 425 -10.46 29.85 14.12
N ASP A 426 -9.47 28.94 14.15
CA ASP A 426 -8.08 29.33 13.92
C ASP A 426 -7.78 29.54 12.43
N ASN A 427 -7.53 30.80 12.05
CA ASN A 427 -7.30 31.20 10.66
C ASN A 427 -6.05 30.56 10.04
N LEU A 428 -4.99 30.33 10.82
CA LEU A 428 -3.74 29.76 10.29
C LEU A 428 -3.92 28.28 10.02
N PHE A 429 -4.55 27.54 10.94
CA PHE A 429 -4.93 26.15 10.73
C PHE A 429 -5.84 25.96 9.52
N ARG A 430 -6.93 26.75 9.44
CA ARG A 430 -7.88 26.74 8.31
C ARG A 430 -7.17 26.99 6.97
N ARG A 431 -6.23 27.94 6.95
CA ARG A 431 -5.39 28.19 5.77
C ARG A 431 -4.48 27.01 5.43
N CYS A 432 -3.85 26.38 6.43
CA CYS A 432 -3.01 25.21 6.19
C CYS A 432 -3.78 24.07 5.56
N ILE A 433 -4.95 23.70 6.10
CA ILE A 433 -5.74 22.60 5.54
C ILE A 433 -6.33 22.96 4.16
N SER A 434 -6.64 24.24 3.91
CA SER A 434 -7.02 24.71 2.58
C SER A 434 -5.87 24.60 1.57
N ASP A 435 -4.64 24.92 1.96
CA ASP A 435 -3.44 24.82 1.11
C ASP A 435 -3.06 23.35 0.83
N ILE A 436 -3.27 22.45 1.80
CA ILE A 436 -3.06 21.00 1.63
C ILE A 436 -4.10 20.40 0.69
N GLY A 437 -5.34 20.89 0.76
CA GLY A 437 -6.49 20.30 0.09
C GLY A 437 -6.88 18.95 0.71
N GLY A 438 -7.61 18.13 -0.04
CA GLY A 438 -8.24 16.91 0.48
C GLY A 438 -7.48 15.61 0.32
N MET A 439 -6.16 15.63 0.05
CA MET A 439 -5.40 14.40 -0.15
C MET A 439 -5.15 13.70 1.20
N ALA A 440 -5.81 12.55 1.44
CA ALA A 440 -5.78 11.85 2.72
C ALA A 440 -4.37 11.60 3.27
N ARG A 441 -3.40 11.22 2.43
CA ARG A 441 -2.00 11.00 2.86
C ARG A 441 -1.30 12.29 3.30
N ALA A 442 -1.58 13.43 2.66
CA ALA A 442 -1.03 14.71 3.10
C ALA A 442 -1.65 15.16 4.42
N ILE A 443 -2.96 14.95 4.61
CA ILE A 443 -3.65 15.26 5.86
C ILE A 443 -3.12 14.42 7.02
N GLU A 444 -2.91 13.12 6.80
CA GLU A 444 -2.23 12.25 7.77
C GLU A 444 -0.84 12.77 8.14
N SER A 445 -0.03 13.12 7.13
CA SER A 445 1.33 13.63 7.34
C SER A 445 1.32 14.97 8.07
N PHE A 446 0.39 15.86 7.74
CA PHE A 446 0.21 17.15 8.41
C PHE A 446 -0.09 16.97 9.89
N TYR A 447 -1.09 16.15 10.24
CA TYR A 447 -1.42 15.91 11.65
C TYR A 447 -0.29 15.20 12.40
N SER A 448 0.42 14.27 11.76
CA SER A 448 1.57 13.60 12.36
C SER A 448 2.69 14.59 12.71
N LEU A 449 3.06 15.47 11.78
CA LEU A 449 4.06 16.53 11.98
C LEU A 449 3.60 17.55 13.03
N PHE A 450 2.33 17.95 12.97
CA PHE A 450 1.74 18.88 13.94
C PHE A 450 1.84 18.33 15.37
N LEU A 451 1.45 17.07 15.58
CA LEU A 451 1.54 16.42 16.88
C LEU A 451 2.99 16.24 17.36
N ALA A 452 3.90 15.90 16.45
CA ALA A 452 5.32 15.79 16.78
C ALA A 452 5.87 17.11 17.34
N LEU A 453 5.54 18.24 16.73
CA LEU A 453 5.94 19.55 17.25
C LEU A 453 5.22 19.90 18.55
N LEU A 454 3.91 19.68 18.63
CA LEU A 454 3.11 19.98 19.82
C LEU A 454 3.65 19.25 21.07
N THR A 455 4.03 17.98 20.92
CA THR A 455 4.44 17.11 22.04
C THR A 455 5.95 17.15 22.34
N SER A 456 6.74 17.78 21.47
CA SER A 456 8.21 17.84 21.61
C SER A 456 8.68 18.52 22.90
N ASN A 457 7.95 19.51 23.43
CA ASN A 457 8.50 20.44 24.42
C ASN A 457 7.57 20.91 25.55
N THR A 458 6.39 20.32 25.76
CA THR A 458 5.41 20.89 26.72
C THR A 458 4.62 19.84 27.51
N ASN A 459 4.30 20.18 28.77
CA ASN A 459 3.19 19.58 29.49
C ASN A 459 1.92 20.31 29.05
N LEU A 460 1.04 19.63 28.31
CA LEU A 460 -0.18 20.23 27.82
C LEU A 460 -1.20 20.44 28.97
N PRO A 461 -1.88 21.59 29.01
CA PRO A 461 -2.93 21.87 30.00
C PRO A 461 -4.22 21.12 29.69
N ASP A 462 -4.98 20.77 30.73
CA ASP A 462 -6.34 20.20 30.59
C ASP A 462 -7.41 21.27 30.34
N ASP A 463 -7.15 22.52 30.74
CA ASP A 463 -8.08 23.63 30.49
C ASP A 463 -8.16 23.90 28.98
N GLU A 464 -9.37 23.87 28.44
CA GLU A 464 -9.63 23.98 27.01
C GLU A 464 -9.13 25.32 26.42
N LYS A 465 -9.24 26.43 27.16
CA LYS A 465 -8.80 27.74 26.68
C LYS A 465 -7.28 27.84 26.66
N GLU A 466 -6.63 27.29 27.68
CA GLU A 466 -5.17 27.20 27.69
C GLU A 466 -4.67 26.26 26.59
N LEU A 467 -5.28 25.08 26.43
CA LEU A 467 -4.93 24.13 25.38
C LEU A 467 -5.07 24.75 23.99
N THR A 468 -6.15 25.49 23.75
CA THR A 468 -6.35 26.23 22.49
C THR A 468 -5.17 27.17 22.21
N LYS A 469 -4.68 27.92 23.21
CA LYS A 469 -3.49 28.78 23.03
C LYS A 469 -2.23 27.98 22.69
N TYR A 470 -2.05 26.80 23.27
CA TYR A 470 -0.93 25.92 22.91
C TYR A 470 -1.02 25.44 21.46
N LEU A 471 -2.20 25.01 21.03
CA LEU A 471 -2.44 24.60 19.64
C LEU A 471 -2.15 25.75 18.66
N GLN A 472 -2.59 26.96 18.98
CA GLN A 472 -2.36 28.17 18.18
C GLN A 472 -0.89 28.62 18.12
N ASN A 473 -0.08 28.23 19.09
CA ASN A 473 1.35 28.57 19.15
C ASN A 473 2.26 27.53 18.48
N VAL A 474 1.70 26.43 17.94
CA VAL A 474 2.48 25.49 17.13
C VAL A 474 2.99 26.21 15.90
N ASP A 475 4.28 26.03 15.58
CA ASP A 475 4.89 26.60 14.38
C ASP A 475 4.38 25.88 13.13
N VAL A 476 3.20 26.30 12.66
CA VAL A 476 2.57 25.74 11.46
C VAL A 476 3.37 25.99 10.19
N VAL A 477 4.24 27.01 10.17
CA VAL A 477 5.14 27.27 9.03
C VAL A 477 6.17 26.14 8.94
N LEU A 478 6.72 25.74 10.09
CA LEU A 478 7.62 24.58 10.18
C LEU A 478 6.89 23.29 9.75
N VAL A 479 5.66 23.05 10.24
CA VAL A 479 4.83 21.89 9.82
C VAL A 479 4.66 21.86 8.30
N MET A 480 4.23 22.98 7.70
CA MET A 480 3.96 23.05 6.26
C MET A 480 5.24 22.89 5.42
N ARG A 481 6.37 23.42 5.88
CA ARG A 481 7.67 23.24 5.20
C ARG A 481 8.11 21.78 5.21
N ASP A 482 8.00 21.11 6.35
CA ASP A 482 8.41 19.71 6.48
C ASP A 482 7.43 18.77 5.76
N LEU A 483 6.13 19.12 5.74
CA LEU A 483 5.12 18.47 4.92
C LEU A 483 5.45 18.59 3.43
N GLU A 484 5.73 19.80 2.95
CA GLU A 484 6.11 20.04 1.55
C GLU A 484 7.34 19.22 1.17
N ALA A 485 8.37 19.19 2.03
CA ALA A 485 9.57 18.39 1.79
C ALA A 485 9.25 16.89 1.67
N SER A 486 8.42 16.36 2.57
CA SER A 486 7.96 14.96 2.57
C SER A 486 7.13 14.61 1.33
N LEU A 487 6.21 15.49 0.93
CA LEU A 487 5.38 15.26 -0.26
C LEU A 487 6.22 15.34 -1.55
N ARG A 488 7.19 16.26 -1.63
CA ARG A 488 8.11 16.38 -2.78
C ARG A 488 9.06 15.19 -2.94
N SER A 489 9.46 14.53 -1.85
CA SER A 489 10.27 13.31 -1.95
C SER A 489 9.43 12.10 -2.35
N THR A 490 8.15 12.09 -1.97
CA THR A 490 7.24 10.96 -2.22
C THR A 490 6.62 11.00 -3.62
N TYR A 491 6.31 12.19 -4.14
CA TYR A 491 5.57 12.36 -5.39
C TYR A 491 6.38 13.15 -6.43
N PRO A 492 6.32 12.75 -7.71
CA PRO A 492 7.07 13.40 -8.79
C PRO A 492 6.44 14.73 -9.24
N PHE A 493 6.07 15.62 -8.31
CA PHE A 493 5.36 16.86 -8.65
C PHE A 493 6.11 17.70 -9.70
N ARG A 494 7.44 17.77 -9.59
CA ARG A 494 8.31 18.54 -10.51
C ARG A 494 8.16 18.13 -11.98
N GLU A 495 7.86 16.85 -12.24
CA GLU A 495 7.69 16.34 -13.61
C GLU A 495 6.42 16.89 -14.26
N TYR A 496 5.43 17.30 -13.46
CA TYR A 496 4.11 17.70 -13.95
C TYR A 496 3.77 19.18 -13.67
N VAL A 497 4.64 19.95 -13.01
CA VAL A 497 4.36 21.36 -12.64
C VAL A 497 3.91 22.18 -13.84
N ASP A 498 4.63 22.11 -14.96
CA ASP A 498 4.33 22.91 -16.15
C ASP A 498 2.99 22.53 -16.81
N LEU A 499 2.58 21.27 -16.65
CA LEU A 499 1.31 20.76 -17.17
C LEU A 499 0.12 21.13 -16.28
N VAL A 500 0.33 21.16 -14.96
CA VAL A 500 -0.74 21.39 -13.96
C VAL A 500 -0.92 22.86 -13.62
N ALA A 501 0.15 23.67 -13.61
CA ALA A 501 0.11 25.07 -13.21
C ALA A 501 -0.94 25.91 -13.98
N PRO A 502 -1.13 25.74 -15.31
CA PRO A 502 -2.17 26.46 -16.03
C PRO A 502 -3.60 26.07 -15.61
N ALA A 503 -3.86 24.80 -15.31
CA ALA A 503 -5.14 24.35 -14.76
C ALA A 503 -5.38 24.92 -13.37
N LEU A 504 -4.36 24.90 -12.51
CA LEU A 504 -4.44 25.43 -11.15
C LEU A 504 -4.69 26.94 -11.15
N ALA A 505 -3.96 27.70 -11.99
CA ALA A 505 -4.16 29.13 -12.13
C ALA A 505 -5.59 29.47 -12.59
N ARG A 506 -6.16 28.67 -13.49
CA ARG A 506 -7.55 28.81 -13.94
C ARG A 506 -8.55 28.52 -12.83
N ALA A 507 -8.34 27.44 -12.08
CA ALA A 507 -9.17 27.11 -10.92
C ALA A 507 -9.15 28.25 -9.88
N ILE A 508 -7.99 28.83 -9.58
CA ILE A 508 -7.86 29.97 -8.66
C ILE A 508 -8.58 31.22 -9.17
N LEU A 509 -8.64 31.41 -10.50
CA LEU A 509 -9.27 32.56 -11.13
C LEU A 509 -10.76 32.33 -11.48
N ASP A 510 -11.34 31.20 -11.07
CA ASP A 510 -12.69 30.76 -11.45
C ASP A 510 -12.93 30.76 -12.97
N ILE A 511 -11.89 30.43 -13.73
CA ILE A 511 -11.95 30.31 -15.20
C ILE A 511 -12.21 28.85 -15.56
N PRO A 512 -13.32 28.53 -16.23
CA PRO A 512 -13.58 27.16 -16.68
C PRO A 512 -12.44 26.59 -17.53
N VAL A 513 -12.08 25.34 -17.25
CA VAL A 513 -11.12 24.59 -18.05
C VAL A 513 -11.87 23.85 -19.15
N ASP A 514 -11.68 24.27 -20.40
CA ASP A 514 -12.16 23.53 -21.57
C ASP A 514 -11.31 22.24 -21.71
N PRO A 515 -11.93 21.03 -21.63
CA PRO A 515 -11.20 19.77 -21.75
C PRO A 515 -10.41 19.64 -23.06
N ASP A 516 -10.85 20.25 -24.16
CA ASP A 516 -10.19 20.13 -25.47
C ASP A 516 -9.04 21.14 -25.64
N MET A 517 -8.81 22.02 -24.66
CA MET A 517 -7.71 22.98 -24.68
C MET A 517 -6.36 22.31 -24.41
N SER A 518 -5.35 22.70 -25.20
CA SER A 518 -3.98 22.19 -25.09
C SER A 518 -3.10 23.02 -24.16
N VAL A 519 -2.24 22.31 -23.43
CA VAL A 519 -1.12 22.82 -22.63
C VAL A 519 0.18 22.41 -23.34
N GLN A 520 1.21 23.27 -23.29
CA GLN A 520 2.50 22.95 -23.88
C GLN A 520 3.29 21.99 -22.99
N GLU A 521 3.86 20.96 -23.62
CA GLU A 521 4.81 20.01 -23.05
C GLU A 521 6.16 20.20 -23.75
N THR A 522 7.26 19.81 -23.11
CA THR A 522 8.62 19.92 -23.65
C THR A 522 8.80 19.22 -25.01
N SER A 523 7.93 18.25 -25.33
CA SER A 523 7.93 17.46 -26.57
C SER A 523 6.70 17.65 -27.48
N GLY A 524 5.75 18.52 -27.14
CA GLY A 524 4.50 18.67 -27.90
C GLY A 524 3.41 19.49 -27.21
N SER A 525 2.17 19.29 -27.61
CA SER A 525 1.00 19.87 -26.95
C SER A 525 0.06 18.75 -26.50
N ILE A 526 -0.40 18.79 -25.27
CA ILE A 526 -1.32 17.80 -24.69
C ILE A 526 -2.59 18.50 -24.20
N THR A 527 -3.75 17.92 -24.47
CA THR A 527 -5.05 18.49 -24.04
C THR A 527 -5.33 18.19 -22.57
N TYR A 528 -6.16 19.02 -21.91
CA TYR A 528 -6.62 18.71 -20.55
C TYR A 528 -7.41 17.40 -20.48
N LYS A 529 -8.12 17.05 -21.53
CA LYS A 529 -8.78 15.76 -21.69
C LYS A 529 -7.77 14.62 -21.72
N GLU A 530 -6.66 14.76 -22.46
CA GLU A 530 -5.57 13.79 -22.45
C GLU A 530 -4.90 13.73 -21.08
N LEU A 531 -4.62 14.86 -20.42
CA LEU A 531 -4.06 14.90 -19.05
C LEU A 531 -4.99 14.23 -18.02
N LYS A 532 -6.30 14.43 -18.15
CA LYS A 532 -7.30 13.73 -17.33
C LYS A 532 -7.32 12.25 -17.63
N THR A 533 -7.26 11.91 -18.91
CA THR A 533 -7.21 10.53 -19.38
C THR A 533 -5.94 9.84 -18.90
N THR A 534 -4.79 10.51 -18.87
CA THR A 534 -3.53 9.97 -18.34
C THR A 534 -3.46 9.96 -16.82
N GLY A 535 -4.52 10.37 -16.12
CA GLY A 535 -4.57 10.39 -14.65
C GLY A 535 -3.59 11.39 -14.02
N ILE A 536 -3.07 12.36 -14.80
CA ILE A 536 -2.18 13.41 -14.31
C ILE A 536 -2.97 14.48 -13.55
N ILE A 537 -4.18 14.78 -14.01
CA ILE A 537 -5.11 15.69 -13.33
C ILE A 537 -6.49 15.06 -13.22
N ASN A 538 -7.26 15.44 -12.20
CA ASN A 538 -8.70 15.23 -12.17
C ASN A 538 -9.40 16.57 -12.30
N LEU A 539 -10.30 16.70 -13.29
CA LEU A 539 -11.13 17.89 -13.46
C LEU A 539 -12.56 17.55 -13.05
N GLU A 540 -13.07 18.29 -12.08
CA GLU A 540 -14.42 18.18 -11.57
C GLU A 540 -15.26 19.35 -12.08
N GLN A 541 -16.58 19.15 -12.17
CA GLN A 541 -17.48 20.26 -12.48
C GLN A 541 -17.51 21.20 -11.28
N GLY A 542 -17.23 22.48 -11.52
CA GLY A 542 -17.48 23.52 -10.51
C GLY A 542 -18.98 23.61 -10.24
N GLU A 543 -19.33 23.89 -8.98
CA GLU A 543 -20.70 24.26 -8.65
C GLU A 543 -21.09 25.50 -9.48
N GLU A 544 -22.30 25.52 -10.06
CA GLU A 544 -22.78 26.73 -10.71
C GLU A 544 -22.71 27.86 -9.68
N PRO A 545 -22.03 28.97 -9.97
CA PRO A 545 -21.93 30.06 -9.01
C PRO A 545 -23.36 30.45 -8.64
N HIS A 546 -23.67 30.39 -7.35
CA HIS A 546 -24.88 31.00 -6.82
C HIS A 546 -24.86 32.47 -7.25
N LEU A 547 -25.62 32.77 -8.30
CA LEU A 547 -25.88 34.12 -8.77
C LEU A 547 -26.56 34.87 -7.62
N TYR A 548 -25.77 35.55 -6.81
CA TYR A 548 -26.23 36.58 -5.87
C TYR A 548 -26.69 37.83 -6.64
#